data_AF-A0A442XVV5-F1
#
_entry.id   AF-A0A442XVV5-F1
#
_cell.length_a   1.000
_cell.length_b   1.000
_cell.length_c   1.000
_cell.angle_alpha   90.00
_cell.angle_beta   90.00
_cell.angle_gamma   90.00
#
_symmetry.space_group_name_H-M   'P 1'
#
loop_
_entity.id
_entity.type
_entity.pdbx_description
1 polymer ?
#
loop_
_entity_poly.entity_id
_entity_poly.type
_entity_poly.pdbx_seq_one_letter_code
_entity_poly.pdbx_strand_id
1 'polypeptide(L)' 'MPSDNLDQEQDRAWREWRDLALRAAETKTVDDAIASGKAFARFHYLFVENSYRPSEKVVPFARPSADIGGAA' A
#
# COMPACT_ATOMS: atom_id res chain seq x y z
N MET A 1 -9.06 -11.33 -14.14
CA MET A 1 -9.57 -9.96 -13.98
C MET A 1 -8.42 -9.03 -14.27
N PRO A 2 -8.51 -8.13 -15.26
CA PRO A 2 -7.48 -7.13 -15.48
C PRO A 2 -7.41 -6.21 -14.26
N SER A 3 -6.21 -5.68 -14.02
CA SER A 3 -5.84 -4.77 -12.95
C SER A 3 -6.47 -3.37 -13.12
N ASP A 4 -7.80 -3.30 -13.16
CA ASP A 4 -8.54 -2.10 -13.58
C ASP A 4 -8.52 -0.95 -12.56
N ASN A 5 -7.77 -1.06 -11.46
CA ASN A 5 -7.74 -0.06 -10.39
C ASN A 5 -6.32 0.33 -9.92
N LEU A 6 -5.29 0.19 -10.77
CA LEU A 6 -4.05 0.92 -10.50
C LEU A 6 -4.25 2.37 -10.94
N ASP A 7 -4.09 3.31 -10.00
CA ASP A 7 -4.02 4.72 -10.36
C ASP A 7 -2.76 5.00 -11.22
N GLN A 8 -2.69 6.20 -11.78
CA GLN A 8 -1.59 6.57 -12.68
C GLN A 8 -0.21 6.49 -12.00
N GLU A 9 -0.13 6.75 -10.69
CA GLU A 9 1.12 6.71 -9.95
C GLU A 9 1.53 5.26 -9.67
N GLN A 10 0.58 4.40 -9.34
CA GLN A 10 0.79 2.97 -9.16
C GLN A 10 1.20 2.27 -10.46
N ASP A 11 0.58 2.58 -11.61
CA ASP A 11 0.99 2.03 -12.92
C ASP A 11 2.41 2.47 -13.27
N ARG A 12 2.76 3.74 -13.02
CA ARG A 12 4.12 4.24 -13.24
C ARG A 12 5.14 3.52 -12.35
N ALA A 13 4.86 3.38 -11.06
CA ALA A 13 5.74 2.69 -10.12
C ALA A 13 5.89 1.19 -10.46
N TRP A 14 4.81 0.56 -10.92
CA TRP A 14 4.84 -0.83 -11.39
C TRP A 14 5.75 -1.00 -12.60
N ARG A 15 5.64 -0.13 -13.62
CA ARG A 15 6.51 -0.16 -14.81
C ARG A 15 7.97 0.05 -14.44
N GLU A 16 8.25 1.02 -13.58
CA GLU A 16 9.61 1.31 -13.07
C GLU A 16 10.22 0.08 -12.40
N TRP A 17 9.49 -0.56 -11.48
CA TRP A 17 9.94 -1.79 -10.84
C TRP A 17 10.17 -2.91 -11.85
N ARG A 18 9.22 -3.16 -12.76
CA ARG A 18 9.32 -4.22 -13.77
C ARG A 18 10.58 -4.06 -14.63
N ASP A 19 10.85 -2.85 -15.11
CA ASP A 19 11.98 -2.58 -16.00
C ASP A 19 13.33 -2.77 -15.26
N LEU A 20 13.41 -2.34 -13.99
CA LEU A 20 14.58 -2.59 -13.14
C LEU A 20 14.75 -4.06 -12.77
N ALA A 21 13.66 -4.80 -12.57
CA ALA A 21 13.70 -6.23 -12.30
C ALA A 21 14.21 -7.03 -13.51
N LEU A 22 13.77 -6.67 -14.72
CA LEU A 22 14.30 -7.27 -15.95
C LEU A 22 15.80 -7.00 -16.10
N ARG A 23 16.22 -5.75 -15.89
CA ARG A 23 17.64 -5.38 -15.91
C ARG A 23 18.45 -6.15 -14.87
N ALA A 24 17.97 -6.27 -13.64
CA ALA A 24 18.65 -7.03 -12.59
C ALA A 24 18.78 -8.53 -12.95
N ALA A 25 17.77 -9.10 -13.61
CA ALA A 25 17.81 -10.48 -14.09
C ALA A 25 18.83 -10.69 -15.22
N GLU A 26 18.97 -9.69 -16.10
CA GLU A 26 19.95 -9.69 -17.20
C GLU A 26 21.38 -9.52 -16.70
N THR A 27 21.64 -8.52 -15.86
CA THR A 27 23.00 -8.13 -15.46
C THR A 27 23.53 -8.91 -14.27
N LYS A 28 22.63 -9.40 -13.40
CA LYS A 28 22.95 -10.10 -12.14
C LYS A 28 23.87 -9.28 -11.21
N THR A 29 23.90 -7.96 -11.37
CA THR A 29 24.68 -7.09 -10.48
C THR A 29 23.91 -6.81 -9.20
N VAL A 30 24.65 -6.64 -8.10
CA VAL A 30 24.06 -6.28 -6.80
C VAL A 30 23.40 -4.90 -6.87
N ASP A 31 23.99 -3.96 -7.61
CA ASP A 31 23.45 -2.61 -7.74
C ASP A 31 22.09 -2.59 -8.44
N ASP A 32 21.93 -3.35 -9.54
CA ASP A 32 20.65 -3.45 -10.24
C ASP A 32 19.61 -4.19 -9.39
N ALA A 33 20.02 -5.20 -8.62
CA ALA A 33 19.14 -5.88 -7.66
C ALA A 33 18.65 -4.92 -6.55
N ILE A 34 19.53 -4.08 -6.01
CA ILE A 34 19.18 -3.05 -5.01
C ILE A 34 18.22 -2.02 -5.62
N ALA A 35 18.49 -1.56 -6.85
CA ALA A 35 17.62 -0.60 -7.54
C ALA A 35 16.21 -1.17 -7.75
N SER A 36 16.12 -2.42 -8.21
CA SER A 36 14.85 -3.14 -8.36
C SER A 36 14.11 -3.29 -7.03
N GLY A 37 14.80 -3.69 -5.95
CA GLY A 37 14.19 -3.83 -4.63
C GLY A 37 13.64 -2.51 -4.07
N LYS A 38 14.33 -1.39 -4.30
CA LYS A 38 13.85 -0.05 -3.91
C LYS A 38 12.60 0.36 -4.70
N ALA A 39 12.58 0.10 -6.00
CA ALA A 39 11.41 0.39 -6.84
C ALA A 39 10.21 -0.47 -6.46
N PHE A 40 10.43 -1.74 -6.12
CA PHE A 40 9.38 -2.61 -5.57
C PHE A 40 8.78 -2.05 -4.29
N ALA A 41 9.61 -1.63 -3.33
CA ALA A 41 9.13 -1.07 -2.07
C ALA A 41 8.23 0.15 -2.29
N ARG A 42 8.59 1.03 -3.24
CA ARG A 42 7.77 2.19 -3.62
C ARG A 42 6.42 1.76 -4.21
N PHE A 43 6.41 0.83 -5.17
CA PHE A 43 5.17 0.31 -5.76
C PHE A 43 4.28 -0.33 -4.68
N HIS A 44 4.86 -1.16 -3.81
CA HIS A 44 4.14 -1.81 -2.72
C HIS A 44 3.52 -0.79 -1.77
N TYR A 45 4.25 0.26 -1.40
CA TYR A 45 3.76 1.30 -0.51
C TYR A 45 2.53 2.02 -1.09
N LEU A 46 2.60 2.42 -2.37
CA LEU A 46 1.47 3.04 -3.07
C LEU A 46 0.25 2.10 -3.14
N PHE A 47 0.47 0.80 -3.29
CA PHE A 47 -0.61 -0.19 -3.29
C PHE A 47 -1.28 -0.32 -1.91
N VAL A 48 -0.50 -0.31 -0.83
CA VAL A 48 -1.00 -0.43 0.55
C VAL A 48 -1.71 0.84 1.00
N GLU A 49 -1.16 2.03 0.73
CA GLU A 49 -1.82 3.29 1.10
C GLU A 49 -3.19 3.45 0.44
N ASN A 50 -3.31 3.07 -0.85
CA ASN A 50 -4.61 3.11 -1.53
C ASN A 50 -5.59 2.06 -0.97
N SER A 51 -5.09 0.89 -0.58
CA SER A 51 -5.90 -0.17 0.06
C SER A 51 -6.33 0.18 1.48
N TYR A 52 -5.54 1.01 2.18
CA TYR A 52 -5.83 1.51 3.52
C TYR A 52 -6.55 2.86 3.50
N ARG A 53 -7.44 3.09 2.54
CA ARG A 53 -8.43 4.16 2.69
C ARG A 53 -9.41 3.69 3.76
N PRO A 54 -9.46 4.29 4.96
CA PRO A 54 -10.51 3.94 5.91
C PRO A 54 -11.81 4.23 5.19
N SER A 55 -12.61 3.21 4.90
CA SER A 55 -13.99 3.43 4.46
C SER A 55 -14.59 4.42 5.45
N GLU A 56 -15.30 5.42 4.95
CA GLU A 56 -15.83 6.60 5.65
C GLU A 56 -16.85 6.29 6.77
N LYS A 57 -16.72 5.15 7.43
CA LYS A 57 -17.35 4.79 8.69
C LYS A 57 -16.30 4.83 9.80
N VAL A 58 -15.75 6.02 10.04
CA VAL A 58 -15.35 6.34 11.41
C VAL A 58 -16.66 6.42 12.18
N VAL A 59 -17.12 5.28 12.71
CA VAL A 59 -18.15 5.32 13.75
C VAL A 59 -17.54 6.09 14.90
N PRO A 60 -18.13 7.22 15.34
CA PRO A 60 -17.67 7.83 16.57
C PRO A 60 -17.81 6.75 17.64
N PHE A 61 -16.73 6.49 18.36
CA PHE A 61 -16.76 5.63 19.53
C PHE A 61 -17.82 6.21 20.47
N ALA A 62 -19.03 5.68 20.42
CA ALA A 62 -20.07 6.00 21.36
C ALA A 62 -19.55 5.49 22.70
N ARG A 63 -19.13 6.40 23.58
CA ARG A 63 -18.86 6.05 24.97
C ARG A 63 -20.09 5.29 25.46
N PRO A 64 -19.95 4.07 26.00
CA PRO A 64 -21.04 3.42 26.69
C PRO A 64 -21.55 4.41 27.74
N SER A 65 -22.83 4.79 27.64
CA SER A 65 -23.48 5.56 28.70
C SER A 65 -23.56 4.63 29.89
N ALA A 66 -22.54 4.70 30.75
CA ALA A 66 -22.53 3.98 31.99
C ALA A 66 -23.52 4.66 32.93
N ASP A 67 -24.80 4.33 32.76
CA ASP A 67 -25.82 4.51 33.79
C ASP A 67 -25.55 3.44 34.84
N ILE A 68 -24.48 3.64 35.62
CA ILE A 68 -24.22 2.85 36.83
C ILE A 68 -25.21 3.39 37.85
N GLY A 69 -26.34 2.68 37.94
CA GLY A 69 -27.48 3.03 38.77
C GLY A 69 -27.07 3.50 40.16
N GLY A 70 -27.72 4.58 40.60
CA GLY A 70 -27.70 5.01 41.98
C GLY A 70 -28.21 3.88 42.88
N ALA A 71 -27.32 3.35 43.70
CA ALA A 71 -27.70 2.63 44.89
C ALA A 71 -28.06 3.68 45.96
N ALA A 72 -29.36 3.79 46.25
CA ALA A 72 -29.89 4.40 47.47
C ALA A 72 -29.90 3.36 48.59
#